data_AF-A0A4Y8TYM3-F1
#
_entry.id   AF-A0A4Y8TYM3-F1
#
_cell.length_a   1.000
_cell.length_b   1.000
_cell.length_c   1.000
_cell.angle_alpha   90.00
_cell.angle_beta   90.00
_cell.angle_gamma   90.00
#
_symmetry.space_group_name_H-M   'P 1'
#
loop_
_entity.id
_entity.type
_entity.pdbx_description
1 polymer ?
#
loop_
_entity_poly.entity_id
_entity_poly.type
_entity_poly.pdbx_seq_one_letter_code
_entity_poly.pdbx_strand_id
1 'polypeptide(L)'
;MHKNQTGAIEKAIGAEIAKIRKERGLSQKQFIKKLSDNGLFIDASAVSRLERGDRALRIAECMIIAKSLEISVAMLLRGVQTPEDRIKELAQQADLELTAARDRLWAGLATHYEVKLSLERNPELLDAMSDDYDLESPEDYLPMVAKELSLYEPISRKPSQHPLGVRDEGDMDQLLECALAIAKKMIAINPNFPYLDEALKGREDDGHE
;
A
#
# COMPACT_ATOMS: atom_id res chain seq x y z
N MET A 1 10.86 -29.21 25.44
CA MET A 1 9.96 -28.92 24.30
C MET A 1 10.56 -27.95 23.26
N HIS A 2 11.60 -27.16 23.54
CA HIS A 2 12.12 -26.15 22.60
C HIS A 2 12.93 -26.64 21.38
N LYS A 3 13.57 -27.82 21.43
CA LYS A 3 14.39 -28.33 20.30
C LYS A 3 13.61 -28.51 18.98
N ASN A 4 12.30 -28.75 19.05
CA ASN A 4 11.48 -28.98 17.85
C ASN A 4 11.14 -27.69 17.10
N GLN A 5 11.07 -26.56 17.79
CA GLN A 5 10.76 -25.27 17.16
C GLN A 5 11.95 -24.73 16.39
N THR A 6 13.16 -24.76 16.96
CA THR A 6 14.37 -24.30 16.28
C THR A 6 14.64 -25.09 14.99
N GLY A 7 14.48 -26.41 15.01
CA GLY A 7 14.63 -27.24 13.80
C GLY A 7 13.58 -26.95 12.73
N ALA A 8 12.35 -26.59 13.11
CA ALA A 8 11.32 -26.18 12.16
C ALA A 8 11.68 -24.85 11.48
N ILE A 9 12.18 -23.88 12.25
CA ILE A 9 12.64 -22.59 11.75
C ILE A 9 13.80 -22.77 10.75
N GLU A 10 14.82 -23.56 11.11
CA GLU A 10 15.98 -23.83 10.26
C GLU A 10 15.58 -24.47 8.93
N LYS A 11 14.65 -25.44 8.97
CA LYS A 11 14.08 -26.06 7.77
C LYS A 11 13.37 -25.06 6.88
N ALA A 12 12.59 -24.16 7.47
CA ALA A 12 11.82 -23.20 6.70
C ALA A 12 12.72 -22.14 6.04
N ILE A 13 13.75 -21.64 6.74
CA ILE A 13 14.77 -20.75 6.16
C ILE A 13 15.53 -21.47 5.05
N GLY A 14 15.98 -22.70 5.28
CA GLY A 14 16.71 -23.50 4.29
C GLY A 14 15.89 -23.71 3.01
N ALA A 15 14.61 -24.03 3.16
CA ALA A 15 13.68 -24.20 2.04
C ALA A 15 13.50 -22.91 1.24
N GLU A 16 13.36 -21.76 1.90
CA GLU A 16 13.20 -20.47 1.22
C GLU A 16 14.48 -20.06 0.48
N ILE A 17 15.67 -20.30 1.05
CA ILE A 17 16.96 -20.10 0.37
C ILE A 17 17.02 -20.94 -0.91
N ALA A 18 16.70 -22.23 -0.81
CA ALA A 18 16.74 -23.14 -1.95
C ALA A 18 15.75 -22.73 -3.05
N LYS A 19 14.55 -22.28 -2.66
CA LYS A 19 13.50 -21.78 -3.56
C LYS A 19 13.97 -20.54 -4.30
N ILE A 20 14.36 -19.47 -3.60
CA ILE A 20 14.78 -18.21 -4.20
C ILE A 20 16.01 -18.42 -5.10
N ARG A 21 16.97 -19.26 -4.67
CA ARG A 21 18.11 -19.62 -5.51
C ARG A 21 17.68 -20.23 -6.84
N LYS A 22 16.73 -21.17 -6.82
CA LYS A 22 16.20 -21.83 -8.03
C LYS A 22 15.41 -20.86 -8.91
N GLU A 23 14.59 -20.00 -8.33
CA GLU A 23 13.86 -18.94 -9.04
C GLU A 23 14.80 -17.97 -9.77
N ARG A 24 15.99 -17.73 -9.19
CA ARG A 24 17.08 -16.95 -9.81
C ARG A 24 17.91 -17.74 -10.83
N GLY A 25 17.58 -19.00 -11.11
CA GLY A 25 18.32 -19.86 -12.05
C GLY A 25 19.74 -20.21 -11.61
N LEU A 26 20.06 -20.10 -10.31
CA LEU A 26 21.40 -20.34 -9.80
C LEU A 26 21.61 -21.81 -9.43
N SER A 27 22.66 -22.43 -9.98
CA SER A 27 23.18 -23.70 -9.45
C SER A 27 23.80 -23.50 -8.07
N GLN A 28 23.89 -24.56 -7.25
CA GLN A 28 24.58 -24.47 -5.95
C GLN A 28 26.04 -24.00 -6.12
N LYS A 29 26.75 -24.43 -7.18
CA LYS A 29 28.12 -24.00 -7.45
C LYS A 29 28.21 -22.49 -7.70
N GLN A 30 27.29 -21.94 -8.49
CA GLN A 30 27.22 -20.49 -8.74
C GLN A 30 26.85 -19.73 -7.46
N PHE A 31 25.94 -20.27 -6.66
CA PHE A 31 25.56 -19.67 -5.39
C PHE A 31 26.74 -19.65 -4.40
N ILE A 32 27.47 -20.74 -4.24
CA ILE A 32 28.70 -20.81 -3.42
C ILE A 32 29.71 -19.75 -3.86
N LYS A 33 29.91 -19.60 -5.17
CA LYS A 33 30.78 -18.57 -5.71
C LYS A 33 30.30 -17.17 -5.29
N LYS A 34 29.02 -16.85 -5.49
CA LYS A 34 28.42 -15.57 -5.05
C LYS A 34 28.56 -15.33 -3.54
N LEU A 35 28.41 -16.36 -2.71
CA LEU A 35 28.60 -16.27 -1.27
C LEU A 35 30.06 -15.94 -0.93
N SER A 36 31.00 -16.62 -1.59
CA SER A 36 32.45 -16.39 -1.41
C SER A 36 32.86 -14.99 -1.84
N ASP A 37 32.33 -14.51 -2.98
CA ASP A 37 32.55 -13.16 -3.49
C ASP A 37 32.03 -12.08 -2.50
N ASN A 38 31.06 -12.43 -1.64
CA ASN A 38 30.53 -11.57 -0.57
C ASN A 38 31.10 -11.90 0.82
N GLY A 39 32.17 -12.69 0.91
CA GLY A 39 32.90 -12.96 2.15
C GLY A 39 32.40 -14.15 2.98
N LEU A 40 31.47 -14.97 2.46
CA LEU A 40 31.03 -16.22 3.08
C LEU A 40 31.60 -17.44 2.36
N PHE A 41 32.67 -18.00 2.92
CA PHE A 41 33.34 -19.19 2.39
C PHE A 41 32.70 -20.45 2.97
N ILE A 42 31.88 -21.14 2.16
CA ILE A 42 31.27 -22.42 2.52
C ILE A 42 31.31 -23.40 1.34
N ASP A 43 31.43 -24.69 1.64
CA ASP A 43 31.44 -25.74 0.62
C ASP A 43 30.02 -26.19 0.21
N ALA A 44 29.95 -27.07 -0.80
CA ALA A 44 28.68 -27.57 -1.32
C ALA A 44 27.89 -28.42 -0.31
N SER A 45 28.58 -29.16 0.57
CA SER A 45 27.94 -29.94 1.63
C SER A 45 27.32 -29.02 2.69
N ALA A 46 28.04 -27.95 3.07
CA ALA A 46 27.54 -26.91 3.96
C ALA A 46 26.31 -26.20 3.38
N VAL A 47 26.32 -25.82 2.10
CA VAL A 47 25.14 -25.26 1.41
C VAL A 47 23.99 -26.25 1.40
N SER A 48 24.23 -27.52 1.04
CA SER A 48 23.17 -28.52 0.99
C SER A 48 22.54 -28.76 2.37
N ARG A 49 23.34 -28.78 3.43
CA ARG A 49 22.83 -28.93 4.81
C ARG A 49 22.05 -27.71 5.26
N LEU A 50 22.52 -26.52 4.89
CA LEU A 50 21.83 -25.25 5.14
C LEU A 50 20.48 -25.21 4.43
N GLU A 51 20.41 -25.59 3.16
CA GLU A 51 19.16 -25.64 2.37
C GLU A 51 18.15 -26.68 2.90
N ARG A 52 18.62 -27.74 3.56
CA ARG A 52 17.75 -28.73 4.23
C ARG A 52 17.35 -28.35 5.65
N GLY A 53 17.98 -27.33 6.23
CA GLY A 53 17.82 -26.98 7.65
C GLY A 53 18.52 -27.92 8.62
N ASP A 54 19.54 -28.67 8.17
CA ASP A 54 20.38 -29.54 9.03
C ASP A 54 21.57 -28.78 9.66
N ARG A 55 21.69 -27.48 9.34
CA ARG A 55 22.73 -26.57 9.83
C ARG A 55 22.08 -25.25 10.20
N ALA A 56 22.26 -24.84 11.45
CA ALA A 56 21.88 -23.53 11.93
C ALA A 56 22.51 -22.41 11.09
N LEU A 57 21.72 -21.40 10.77
CA LEU A 57 22.16 -20.21 10.05
C LEU A 57 22.42 -19.08 11.04
N ARG A 58 23.62 -18.51 11.01
CA ARG A 58 23.95 -17.36 11.87
C ARG A 58 23.41 -16.07 11.26
N ILE A 59 23.09 -15.08 12.09
CA ILE A 59 22.57 -13.78 11.62
C ILE A 59 23.51 -13.11 10.60
N ALA A 60 24.83 -13.12 10.84
CA ALA A 60 25.79 -12.58 9.89
C ALA A 60 25.77 -13.30 8.53
N GLU A 61 25.55 -14.63 8.53
CA GLU A 61 25.40 -15.42 7.31
C GLU A 61 24.09 -15.08 6.59
N CYS A 62 22.99 -14.85 7.32
CA CYS A 62 21.72 -14.38 6.73
C CYS A 62 21.91 -13.09 5.92
N MET A 63 22.66 -12.12 6.47
CA MET A 63 22.92 -10.85 5.78
C MET A 63 23.65 -11.07 4.46
N ILE A 64 24.69 -11.92 4.46
CA ILE A 64 25.49 -12.22 3.27
C ILE A 64 24.67 -13.00 2.23
N ILE A 65 23.85 -13.95 2.67
CA ILE A 65 22.97 -14.72 1.80
C ILE A 65 21.92 -13.82 1.14
N ALA A 66 21.24 -12.98 1.93
CA ALA A 66 20.26 -12.03 1.41
C ALA A 66 20.87 -11.09 0.36
N LYS A 67 22.07 -10.56 0.64
CA LYS A 67 22.84 -9.76 -0.33
C LYS A 67 23.17 -10.55 -1.60
N SER A 68 23.64 -11.79 -1.46
CA SER A 68 24.03 -12.65 -2.60
C SER A 68 22.84 -13.08 -3.47
N LEU A 69 21.65 -13.15 -2.88
CA LEU A 69 20.39 -13.42 -3.57
C LEU A 69 19.66 -12.14 -4.02
N GLU A 70 20.21 -10.96 -3.72
CA GLU A 70 19.64 -9.64 -4.05
C GLU A 70 18.21 -9.49 -3.52
N ILE A 71 18.00 -9.81 -2.25
CA ILE A 71 16.73 -9.70 -1.53
C ILE A 71 16.97 -9.05 -0.16
N SER A 72 15.89 -8.61 0.50
CA SER A 72 15.95 -8.21 1.91
C SER A 72 16.04 -9.43 2.84
N VAL A 73 16.57 -9.24 4.04
CA VAL A 73 16.55 -10.29 5.09
C VAL A 73 15.13 -10.63 5.49
N ALA A 74 14.21 -9.66 5.50
CA ALA A 74 12.80 -9.92 5.74
C ALA A 74 12.22 -10.93 4.73
N MET A 75 12.58 -10.80 3.44
CA MET A 75 12.17 -11.77 2.41
C MET A 75 12.75 -13.16 2.66
N LEU A 76 14.01 -13.25 3.11
CA LEU A 76 14.66 -14.51 3.48
C LEU A 76 13.95 -15.20 4.66
N LEU A 77 13.51 -14.41 5.64
CA LEU A 77 12.83 -14.88 6.85
C LEU A 77 11.33 -15.13 6.65
N ARG A 78 10.77 -14.83 5.47
CA ARG A 78 9.36 -15.10 5.15
C ARG A 78 8.98 -16.56 5.34
N GLY A 79 9.92 -17.49 5.11
CA GLY A 79 9.69 -18.92 5.36
C GLY A 79 9.45 -19.25 6.84
N VAL A 80 9.92 -18.43 7.77
CA VAL A 80 9.79 -18.64 9.23
C VAL A 80 8.43 -18.18 9.76
N GLN A 81 7.78 -17.28 9.05
CA GLN A 81 6.49 -16.75 9.47
C GLN A 81 5.45 -17.85 9.44
N THR A 82 4.73 -18.01 10.55
CA THR A 82 3.53 -18.83 10.56
C THR A 82 2.47 -18.18 9.65
N PRO A 83 1.52 -18.95 9.10
CA PRO A 83 0.37 -18.36 8.40
C PRO A 83 -0.31 -17.27 9.23
N GLU A 84 -0.39 -17.46 10.55
CA GLU A 84 -0.94 -16.49 11.50
C GLU A 84 -0.12 -15.19 11.55
N ASP A 85 1.21 -15.28 11.64
CA ASP A 85 2.08 -14.10 11.62
C ASP A 85 1.96 -13.34 10.31
N ARG A 86 1.88 -14.06 9.19
CA ARG A 86 1.71 -13.46 7.87
C ARG A 86 0.38 -12.72 7.74
N ILE A 87 -0.71 -13.28 8.25
CA ILE A 87 -2.02 -12.59 8.24
C ILE A 87 -1.96 -11.33 9.10
N LYS A 88 -1.33 -11.39 10.28
CA LYS A 88 -1.16 -10.20 11.13
C LYS A 88 -0.36 -9.11 10.45
N GLU A 89 0.73 -9.47 9.77
CA GLU A 89 1.58 -8.53 9.05
C GLU A 89 0.83 -7.89 7.86
N LEU A 90 0.07 -8.69 7.11
CA LEU A 90 -0.80 -8.20 6.04
C LEU A 90 -1.90 -7.27 6.57
N ALA A 91 -2.51 -7.59 7.70
CA ALA A 91 -3.52 -6.73 8.33
C ALA A 91 -2.91 -5.39 8.77
N GLN A 92 -1.74 -5.40 9.41
CA GLN A 92 -1.02 -4.18 9.79
C GLN A 92 -0.64 -3.33 8.58
N GLN A 93 -0.17 -3.97 7.51
CA GLN A 93 0.13 -3.25 6.27
C GLN A 93 -1.14 -2.65 5.66
N ALA A 94 -2.25 -3.39 5.64
CA ALA A 94 -3.53 -2.89 5.17
C ALA A 94 -4.02 -1.69 5.99
N ASP A 95 -3.88 -1.71 7.32
CA ASP A 95 -4.25 -0.59 8.20
C ASP A 95 -3.42 0.68 7.92
N LEU A 96 -2.12 0.52 7.66
CA LEU A 96 -1.23 1.63 7.30
C LEU A 96 -1.60 2.22 5.93
N GLU A 97 -1.80 1.37 4.92
CA GLU A 97 -2.22 1.81 3.59
C GLU A 97 -3.60 2.47 3.63
N LEU A 98 -4.51 1.94 4.44
CA LEU A 98 -5.82 2.53 4.65
C LEU A 98 -5.71 3.93 5.27
N THR A 99 -4.84 4.10 6.26
CA THR A 99 -4.57 5.41 6.87
C THR A 99 -4.02 6.40 5.83
N ALA A 100 -3.06 5.97 5.02
CA ALA A 100 -2.49 6.82 3.97
C ALA A 100 -3.51 7.17 2.87
N ALA A 101 -4.34 6.20 2.46
CA ALA A 101 -5.40 6.39 1.49
C ALA A 101 -6.46 7.38 2.01
N ARG A 102 -6.85 7.24 3.29
CA ARG A 102 -7.76 8.15 3.98
C ARG A 102 -7.25 9.58 3.92
N ASP A 103 -5.99 9.81 4.31
CA ASP A 103 -5.44 11.16 4.38
C ASP A 103 -5.35 11.81 2.99
N ARG A 104 -5.00 11.02 1.96
CA ARG A 104 -4.97 11.50 0.55
C ARG A 104 -6.35 11.78 0.00
N LEU A 105 -7.31 10.90 0.22
CA LEU A 105 -8.69 11.08 -0.21
C LEU A 105 -9.30 12.32 0.45
N TRP A 106 -9.05 12.51 1.75
CA TRP A 106 -9.48 13.70 2.47
C TRP A 106 -8.91 14.98 1.85
N ALA A 107 -7.59 15.03 1.61
CA ALA A 107 -6.96 16.19 1.00
C ALA A 107 -7.56 16.52 -0.39
N GLY A 108 -7.81 15.49 -1.21
CA GLY A 108 -8.49 15.67 -2.50
C GLY A 108 -9.90 16.23 -2.38
N LEU A 109 -10.75 15.61 -1.53
CA LEU A 109 -12.12 16.06 -1.31
C LEU A 109 -12.18 17.49 -0.74
N ALA A 110 -11.31 17.81 0.23
CA ALA A 110 -11.23 19.15 0.81
C ALA A 110 -10.84 20.20 -0.25
N THR A 111 -9.91 19.86 -1.15
CA THR A 111 -9.51 20.74 -2.26
C THR A 111 -10.67 21.00 -3.22
N HIS A 112 -11.40 19.97 -3.64
CA HIS A 112 -12.57 20.17 -4.51
C HIS A 112 -13.67 20.96 -3.81
N TYR A 113 -13.89 20.75 -2.51
CA TYR A 113 -14.86 21.54 -1.77
C TYR A 113 -14.46 23.01 -1.65
N GLU A 114 -13.16 23.32 -1.45
CA GLU A 114 -12.68 24.70 -1.45
C GLU A 114 -12.87 25.39 -2.81
N VAL A 115 -12.70 24.65 -3.92
CA VAL A 115 -13.02 25.18 -5.26
C VAL A 115 -14.50 25.53 -5.37
N LYS A 116 -15.41 24.65 -4.92
CA LYS A 116 -16.86 24.94 -4.88
C LYS A 116 -17.14 26.21 -4.07
N LEU A 117 -16.61 26.31 -2.85
CA LEU A 117 -16.79 27.49 -2.00
C LEU A 117 -16.22 28.76 -2.62
N SER A 118 -15.11 28.65 -3.35
CA SER A 118 -14.50 29.77 -4.07
C SER A 118 -15.39 30.27 -5.21
N LEU A 119 -16.04 29.36 -5.95
CA LEU A 119 -17.03 29.69 -6.98
C LEU A 119 -18.30 30.29 -6.37
N GLU A 120 -18.76 29.81 -5.22
CA GLU A 120 -19.89 30.41 -4.49
C GLU A 120 -19.60 31.85 -4.05
N ARG A 121 -18.36 32.12 -3.60
CA ARG A 121 -17.93 33.45 -3.16
C ARG A 121 -17.63 34.40 -4.33
N ASN A 122 -17.24 33.86 -5.48
CA ASN A 122 -16.81 34.61 -6.66
C ASN A 122 -17.44 34.00 -7.93
N PRO A 123 -18.75 34.22 -8.17
CA PRO A 123 -19.46 33.59 -9.29
C PRO A 123 -18.90 33.96 -10.67
N GLU A 124 -18.23 35.10 -10.80
CA GLU A 124 -17.55 35.52 -12.04
C GLU A 124 -16.41 34.59 -12.47
N LEU A 125 -15.92 33.73 -11.56
CA LEU A 125 -14.93 32.70 -11.88
C LEU A 125 -15.55 31.50 -12.61
N LEU A 126 -16.88 31.38 -12.68
CA LEU A 126 -17.54 30.34 -13.47
C LEU A 126 -17.13 30.45 -14.93
N ASP A 127 -17.19 31.64 -15.52
CA ASP A 127 -16.82 31.88 -16.92
C ASP A 127 -15.37 31.43 -17.22
N ALA A 128 -14.46 31.57 -16.25
CA ALA A 128 -13.06 31.16 -16.38
C ALA A 128 -12.87 29.63 -16.34
N MET A 129 -13.83 28.89 -15.76
CA MET A 129 -13.84 27.43 -15.73
C MET A 129 -14.72 26.83 -16.83
N SER A 130 -15.67 27.59 -17.37
CA SER A 130 -16.64 27.14 -18.36
C SER A 130 -16.00 26.70 -19.70
N ASP A 131 -14.80 27.22 -20.01
CA ASP A 131 -14.07 26.84 -21.22
C ASP A 131 -13.68 25.35 -21.24
N ASP A 132 -13.42 24.77 -20.06
CA ASP A 132 -13.01 23.38 -19.90
C ASP A 132 -14.14 22.47 -19.36
N TYR A 133 -15.17 23.06 -18.73
CA TYR A 133 -16.21 22.33 -18.01
C TYR A 133 -17.60 22.94 -18.25
N ASP A 134 -18.62 22.11 -18.45
CA ASP A 134 -20.02 22.55 -18.58
C ASP A 134 -20.61 22.87 -17.19
N LEU A 135 -20.27 24.05 -16.64
CA LEU A 135 -20.70 24.54 -15.34
C LEU A 135 -21.62 25.76 -15.51
N GLU A 136 -22.88 25.63 -15.10
CA GLU A 136 -23.86 26.74 -15.10
C GLU A 136 -23.93 27.45 -13.74
N SER A 137 -23.54 26.76 -12.66
CA SER A 137 -23.56 27.25 -11.29
C SER A 137 -22.46 26.61 -10.44
N PRO A 138 -22.12 27.18 -9.27
CA PRO A 138 -21.17 26.56 -8.34
C PRO A 138 -21.62 25.16 -7.87
N GLU A 139 -22.93 24.88 -7.89
CA GLU A 139 -23.50 23.61 -7.44
C GLU A 139 -23.26 22.46 -8.41
N ASP A 140 -22.93 22.78 -9.65
CA ASP A 140 -22.62 21.80 -10.70
C ASP A 140 -21.19 21.25 -10.56
N TYR A 141 -20.32 21.92 -9.79
CA TYR A 141 -18.91 21.57 -9.71
C TYR A 141 -18.66 20.18 -9.11
N LEU A 142 -19.23 19.84 -7.95
CA LEU A 142 -19.01 18.51 -7.36
C LEU A 142 -19.68 17.37 -8.16
N PRO A 143 -20.91 17.52 -8.70
CA PRO A 143 -21.47 16.58 -9.66
C PRO A 143 -20.58 16.36 -10.89
N MET A 144 -19.99 17.42 -11.44
CA MET A 144 -19.04 17.33 -12.55
C MET A 144 -17.82 16.52 -12.16
N VAL A 145 -17.16 16.82 -11.03
CA VAL A 145 -15.99 16.06 -10.54
C VAL A 145 -16.34 14.58 -10.31
N ALA A 146 -17.51 14.29 -9.74
CA ALA A 146 -17.95 12.91 -9.54
C ALA A 146 -18.12 12.17 -10.88
N LYS A 147 -18.69 12.83 -11.89
CA LYS A 147 -18.80 12.29 -13.25
C LYS A 147 -17.42 12.03 -13.87
N GLU A 148 -16.47 12.96 -13.74
CA GLU A 148 -15.10 12.77 -14.25
C GLU A 148 -14.40 11.59 -13.60
N LEU A 149 -14.49 11.47 -12.27
CA LEU A 149 -13.94 10.33 -11.54
C LEU A 149 -14.56 9.00 -11.97
N SER A 150 -15.83 8.98 -12.37
CA SER A 150 -16.49 7.77 -12.88
C SER A 150 -16.03 7.37 -14.28
N LEU A 151 -15.56 8.33 -15.07
CA LEU A 151 -15.01 8.12 -16.42
C LEU A 151 -13.51 7.86 -16.40
N TYR A 152 -12.85 8.04 -15.25
CA TYR A 152 -11.43 7.82 -15.11
C TYR A 152 -11.08 6.34 -15.28
N GLU A 153 -10.65 5.96 -16.48
CA GLU A 153 -9.96 4.70 -16.67
C GLU A 153 -8.57 4.81 -16.03
N PRO A 154 -8.16 3.85 -15.18
CA PRO A 154 -6.82 3.87 -14.61
C PRO A 154 -5.82 3.85 -15.76
N ILE A 155 -5.15 5.00 -15.98
CA ILE A 155 -4.03 5.12 -16.90
C ILE A 155 -3.16 3.89 -16.65
N SER A 156 -2.95 3.10 -17.70
CA SER A 156 -2.15 1.87 -17.73
C SER A 156 -0.71 2.13 -17.28
N ARG A 157 -0.51 2.50 -16.02
CA ARG A 157 0.69 2.22 -15.28
C ARG A 157 0.72 0.71 -15.23
N LYS A 158 1.83 0.11 -15.69
CA LYS A 158 2.11 -1.33 -15.57
C LYS A 158 1.37 -1.83 -14.33
N PRO A 159 0.44 -2.80 -14.47
CA PRO A 159 -0.42 -3.20 -13.37
C PRO A 159 0.45 -3.30 -12.13
N SER A 160 -0.01 -2.70 -11.03
CA SER A 160 0.66 -2.86 -9.74
C SER A 160 1.14 -4.30 -9.66
N GLN A 161 2.37 -4.54 -9.17
CA GLN A 161 2.96 -5.89 -9.15
C GLN A 161 2.03 -6.93 -8.48
N HIS A 162 0.99 -6.46 -7.80
CA HIS A 162 -0.18 -7.19 -7.35
C HIS A 162 -1.46 -6.52 -7.90
N PRO A 163 -2.07 -7.00 -9.00
CA PRO A 163 -3.43 -6.60 -9.36
C PRO A 163 -4.38 -7.00 -8.22
N LEU A 164 -5.45 -6.23 -8.01
CA LEU A 164 -6.50 -6.60 -7.06
C LEU A 164 -7.11 -7.93 -7.54
N GLY A 165 -6.74 -9.03 -6.92
CA GLY A 165 -7.22 -10.37 -7.26
C GLY A 165 -8.61 -10.60 -6.70
N VAL A 166 -9.60 -9.89 -7.24
CA VAL A 166 -11.01 -10.11 -6.90
C VAL A 166 -11.43 -11.45 -7.51
N ARG A 167 -11.82 -12.41 -6.66
CA ARG A 167 -12.10 -13.77 -7.12
C ARG A 167 -13.48 -13.88 -7.76
N ASP A 168 -14.45 -13.16 -7.22
CA ASP A 168 -15.84 -13.14 -7.65
C ASP A 168 -16.53 -11.81 -7.28
N GLU A 169 -17.78 -11.67 -7.72
CA GLU A 169 -18.62 -10.48 -7.46
C GLU A 169 -18.88 -10.26 -5.96
N GLY A 170 -18.94 -11.33 -5.15
CA GLY A 170 -19.14 -11.22 -3.71
C GLY A 170 -17.92 -10.62 -2.99
N ASP A 171 -16.71 -11.02 -3.38
CA ASP A 171 -15.46 -10.37 -2.91
C ASP A 171 -15.44 -8.89 -3.32
N MET A 172 -15.90 -8.57 -4.53
CA MET A 172 -15.98 -7.18 -5.01
C MET A 172 -16.91 -6.33 -4.15
N ASP A 173 -18.12 -6.83 -3.88
CA ASP A 173 -19.12 -6.13 -3.08
C ASP A 173 -18.62 -5.87 -1.66
N GLN A 174 -17.99 -6.85 -1.02
CA GLN A 174 -17.41 -6.69 0.31
C GLN A 174 -16.31 -5.61 0.34
N LEU A 175 -15.45 -5.57 -0.69
CA LEU A 175 -14.41 -4.54 -0.79
C LEU A 175 -15.01 -3.14 -1.01
N LEU A 176 -16.06 -3.03 -1.83
CA LEU A 176 -16.80 -1.78 -2.03
C LEU A 176 -17.50 -1.32 -0.75
N GLU A 177 -18.12 -2.23 0.00
CA GLU A 177 -18.73 -1.93 1.30
C GLU A 177 -17.70 -1.38 2.28
N CYS A 178 -16.50 -1.97 2.36
CA CYS A 178 -15.41 -1.43 3.17
C CYS A 178 -15.05 0.00 2.74
N ALA A 179 -14.81 0.22 1.45
CA ALA A 179 -14.45 1.54 0.91
C ALA A 179 -15.53 2.60 1.21
N LEU A 180 -16.80 2.26 1.02
CA LEU A 180 -17.93 3.13 1.31
C LEU A 180 -18.07 3.43 2.80
N ALA A 181 -17.86 2.45 3.68
CA ALA A 181 -17.90 2.66 5.12
C ALA A 181 -16.81 3.64 5.58
N ILE A 182 -15.61 3.54 5.02
CA ILE A 182 -14.50 4.46 5.28
C ILE A 182 -14.87 5.88 4.81
N ALA A 183 -15.30 6.03 3.56
CA ALA A 183 -15.66 7.32 2.98
C ALA A 183 -16.77 8.02 3.78
N LYS A 184 -17.84 7.30 4.13
CA LYS A 184 -18.93 7.81 4.98
C LYS A 184 -18.42 8.31 6.32
N LYS A 185 -17.53 7.54 6.97
CA LYS A 185 -16.99 7.90 8.28
C LYS A 185 -16.06 9.11 8.22
N MET A 186 -15.29 9.26 7.14
CA MET A 186 -14.47 10.45 6.91
C MET A 186 -15.33 11.71 6.78
N ILE A 187 -16.40 11.64 6.00
CA ILE A 187 -17.32 12.78 5.77
C ILE A 187 -18.06 13.13 7.07
N ALA A 188 -18.50 12.14 7.84
CA ALA A 188 -19.28 12.36 9.07
C ALA A 188 -18.46 12.90 10.26
N ILE A 189 -17.14 12.68 10.31
CA ILE A 189 -16.31 13.04 11.47
C ILE A 189 -15.91 14.52 11.51
N ASN A 190 -16.17 15.32 10.46
CA ASN A 190 -15.70 16.69 10.43
C ASN A 190 -16.82 17.76 10.44
N PRO A 191 -17.35 18.14 11.62
CA PRO A 191 -18.20 19.33 11.76
C PRO A 191 -17.39 20.65 11.76
N ASN A 192 -16.06 20.61 11.83
CA ASN A 192 -15.18 21.78 11.87
C ASN A 192 -14.33 21.85 10.60
N PHE A 193 -14.96 22.21 9.49
CA PHE A 193 -14.24 22.81 8.39
C PHE A 193 -13.63 24.12 8.92
N PRO A 194 -12.30 24.28 8.99
CA PRO A 194 -11.67 25.45 9.63
C PRO A 194 -11.96 26.78 8.91
N TYR A 195 -12.61 26.74 7.74
CA TYR A 195 -12.97 27.92 6.95
C TYR A 195 -14.46 28.32 7.06
N LEU A 196 -15.28 27.61 7.85
CA LEU A 196 -16.68 28.00 8.06
C LEU A 196 -16.83 29.19 9.01
N ASP A 197 -15.99 29.30 10.04
CA ASP A 197 -16.07 30.42 10.99
C ASP A 197 -15.72 31.78 10.34
N GLU A 198 -14.83 31.82 9.35
CA GLU A 198 -14.54 33.05 8.59
C GLU A 198 -15.61 33.33 7.52
N ALA A 199 -16.18 32.29 6.90
CA ALA A 199 -17.25 32.43 5.91
C ALA A 199 -18.59 32.88 6.52
N LEU A 200 -18.84 32.57 7.80
CA LEU A 200 -20.04 33.00 8.53
C LEU A 200 -19.89 34.41 9.12
N LYS A 201 -18.67 34.82 9.54
CA LYS A 201 -18.41 36.20 9.99
C LYS A 201 -18.63 37.24 8.89
N GLY A 202 -18.42 36.88 7.62
CA GLY A 202 -18.70 37.76 6.49
C GLY A 202 -20.19 37.92 6.14
N ARG A 203 -21.10 37.17 6.76
CA ARG A 203 -22.56 37.27 6.53
C ARG A 203 -23.34 37.96 7.65
N GLU A 204 -22.71 38.24 8.79
CA GLU A 204 -23.37 38.95 9.90
C GLU A 204 -23.26 40.49 9.79
N ASP A 205 -22.34 41.01 8.95
CA ASP A 205 -22.12 42.47 8.81
C ASP A 205 -22.95 43.15 7.71
N ASP A 206 -23.58 42.41 6.79
CA ASP A 206 -24.41 42.99 5.71
C ASP A 206 -25.90 43.16 6.09
N GLY A 207 -26.21 43.03 7.38
CA GLY A 207 -27.56 42.94 7.92
C GLY A 207 -28.05 44.12 8.73
N HIS A 208 -27.46 45.32 8.63
CA HIS A 208 -28.03 46.54 9.22
C HIS A 208 -27.63 47.82 8.46
N GLU A 209 -28.46 48.23 7.49
CA GLU A 209 -28.91 49.61 7.29
C GLU A 209 -30.20 49.65 6.44
#